data_AF-A0A3B9GQH0-F1
#
_entry.id   AF-A0A3B9GQH0-F1
#
_cell.length_a   1.000
_cell.length_b   1.000
_cell.length_c   1.000
_cell.angle_alpha   90.00
_cell.angle_beta   90.00
_cell.angle_gamma   90.00
#
_symmetry.space_group_name_H-M   'P 1'
#
loop_
_entity.id
_entity.type
_entity.pdbx_description
1 polymer ?
#
loop_
_entity_poly.entity_id
_entity_poly.type
_entity_poly.pdbx_seq_one_letter_code
_entity_poly.pdbx_strand_id
1 'polypeptide(L)' 'DACKKHGGFYLGTIGGVAAVLSQSSIKSIECVEYPELGMEAIWKIVVEDFPAFILVDDKGNDFFKQLKPWCPQCSK' A
#
# COMPACT_ATOMS: atom_id res chain seq x y z
N ASP A 1 0.55 11.47 11.31
CA ASP A 1 0.30 11.59 12.77
C ASP A 1 0.12 10.26 13.47
N ALA A 2 -0.86 9.42 13.11
CA ALA A 2 -1.07 8.12 13.76
C ALA A 2 0.16 7.20 13.71
N CYS A 3 0.79 7.04 12.53
CA CYS A 3 2.04 6.27 12.37
C CYS A 3 3.13 6.72 13.34
N LYS A 4 3.35 8.04 13.46
CA LYS A 4 4.31 8.62 14.40
C LYS A 4 3.97 8.35 15.87
N LYS A 5 2.69 8.43 16.23
CA LYS A 5 2.23 8.26 17.62
C LYS A 5 2.27 6.80 18.07
N HIS A 6 2.02 5.86 17.18
CA HIS A 6 1.82 4.45 17.50
C HIS A 6 2.93 3.52 16.98
N GLY A 7 4.00 4.07 16.39
CA GLY A 7 5.08 3.28 15.80
C GLY A 7 4.67 2.50 14.56
N GLY A 8 3.69 3.00 13.80
CA GLY A 8 3.15 2.36 12.60
C GLY A 8 3.86 2.79 11.32
N PHE A 9 3.68 1.99 10.26
CA PHE A 9 4.22 2.25 8.92
C PHE A 9 3.12 2.14 7.88
N TYR A 10 3.19 2.95 6.83
CA TYR A 10 2.33 2.81 5.66
C TYR A 10 3.14 2.35 4.47
N LEU A 11 2.83 1.16 3.98
CA LEU A 11 3.46 0.56 2.81
C LEU A 11 2.55 0.74 1.59
N GLY A 12 3.07 1.40 0.56
CA GLY A 12 2.39 1.59 -0.72
C GLY A 12 2.89 0.62 -1.77
N THR A 13 1.99 -0.14 -2.39
CA THR A 13 2.28 -0.94 -3.58
C THR A 13 1.88 -0.21 -4.85
N ILE A 14 2.22 -0.78 -6.00
CA ILE A 14 1.96 -0.19 -7.32
C ILE A 14 0.50 -0.47 -7.72
N GLY A 15 -0.27 0.60 -7.93
CA GLY A 15 -1.64 0.49 -8.44
C GLY A 15 -1.68 0.15 -9.94
N GLY A 16 -2.67 -0.64 -10.35
CA GLY A 16 -2.93 -0.96 -11.76
C GLY A 16 -2.33 -2.26 -12.28
N VAL A 17 -1.41 -2.90 -11.54
CA VAL A 17 -0.75 -4.16 -11.92
C VAL A 17 -1.32 -5.39 -11.20
N ALA A 18 -2.62 -5.36 -10.88
CA ALA A 18 -3.27 -6.38 -10.05
C ALA A 18 -3.17 -7.80 -10.62
N ALA A 19 -3.26 -7.96 -11.94
CA ALA A 19 -3.17 -9.26 -12.61
C ALA A 19 -1.77 -9.91 -12.47
N VAL A 20 -0.71 -9.11 -12.52
CA VAL A 20 0.65 -9.60 -12.34
C VAL A 20 0.88 -9.94 -10.87
N LEU A 21 0.48 -9.03 -9.96
CA LEU A 21 0.61 -9.25 -8.51
C LEU A 21 -0.15 -10.50 -8.04
N SER A 22 -1.35 -10.75 -8.57
CA SER A 22 -2.14 -11.93 -8.20
C SER A 22 -1.49 -13.23 -8.64
N GLN A 23 -0.79 -13.23 -9.78
CA GLN A 23 -0.10 -14.41 -10.30
C GLN A 23 1.25 -14.64 -9.63
N SER A 24 2.05 -13.58 -9.42
CA SER A 24 3.43 -13.73 -8.95
C SER A 24 3.54 -13.77 -7.43
N SER A 25 2.72 -12.97 -6.72
CA SER A 25 2.98 -12.62 -5.32
C SER A 25 1.92 -13.13 -4.35
N ILE A 26 0.70 -13.44 -4.79
CA ILE A 26 -0.36 -13.99 -3.93
C ILE A 26 -0.29 -15.53 -3.94
N LYS A 27 -0.09 -16.14 -2.76
CA LYS A 27 0.05 -17.60 -2.60
C LYS A 27 -1.22 -18.27 -2.13
N SER A 28 -2.02 -17.59 -1.32
CA SER A 28 -3.33 -18.08 -0.90
C SER A 28 -4.25 -16.92 -0.49
N ILE A 29 -5.56 -17.18 -0.55
CA ILE A 29 -6.60 -16.27 -0.11
C ILE A 29 -7.66 -17.05 0.68
N GLU A 30 -8.00 -16.56 1.86
CA GLU A 30 -8.98 -17.15 2.77
C GLU A 30 -9.92 -16.06 3.27
N CYS A 31 -11.24 -16.28 3.19
CA CYS A 31 -12.23 -15.37 3.78
C CYS A 31 -12.29 -15.63 5.28
N VAL A 32 -12.05 -14.61 6.10
CA VAL A 32 -12.00 -14.73 7.57
C VAL A 32 -13.31 -14.30 8.21
N GLU A 33 -13.88 -13.18 7.77
CA GLU A 33 -15.07 -12.57 8.37
C GLU A 33 -15.91 -11.87 7.30
N TYR A 34 -17.23 -11.79 7.54
CA TYR A 34 -18.23 -11.10 6.72
C TYR A 34 -18.30 -11.53 5.23
N PRO A 35 -18.49 -12.82 4.92
CA PRO A 35 -18.57 -13.32 3.54
C PRO A 35 -19.72 -12.70 2.73
N GLU A 36 -20.78 -12.23 3.40
CA GLU A 36 -21.92 -11.54 2.78
C GLU A 36 -21.53 -10.22 2.10
N LEU A 37 -20.40 -9.61 2.46
CA LEU A 37 -19.88 -8.39 1.82
C LEU A 37 -19.15 -8.68 0.49
N GLY A 38 -19.02 -9.95 0.10
CA GLY A 38 -18.41 -10.34 -1.16
C GLY A 38 -16.96 -9.88 -1.27
N MET A 39 -16.65 -9.01 -2.23
CA MET A 39 -15.28 -8.52 -2.45
C MET A 39 -14.75 -7.62 -1.31
N GLU A 40 -15.63 -7.09 -0.47
CA GLU A 40 -15.28 -6.21 0.67
C GLU A 40 -15.11 -6.99 1.99
N ALA A 41 -15.26 -8.32 1.98
CA ALA A 41 -15.05 -9.17 3.15
C ALA A 41 -13.61 -9.05 3.70
N ILE A 42 -13.37 -9.55 4.91
CA ILE A 42 -12.03 -9.59 5.49
C ILE A 42 -11.31 -10.81 4.94
N TRP A 43 -10.24 -10.57 4.18
CA TRP A 43 -9.43 -11.62 3.56
C TRP A 43 -8.08 -11.76 4.25
N LYS A 44 -7.69 -12.99 4.56
CA LYS A 44 -6.32 -13.35 4.92
C LYS A 44 -5.61 -13.85 3.68
N ILE A 45 -4.60 -13.10 3.27
CA ILE A 45 -3.75 -13.41 2.12
C ILE A 45 -2.36 -13.77 2.58
N VAL A 46 -1.77 -14.80 1.95
CA VAL A 46 -0.34 -15.11 2.10
C VAL A 46 0.36 -14.60 0.87
N VAL A 47 1.42 -13.82 1.06
CA VAL A 47 2.17 -13.19 -0.03
C VAL A 47 3.65 -13.53 0.05
N GLU A 48 4.30 -13.59 -1.10
CA GLU A 48 5.75 -13.74 -1.26
C GLU A 48 6.23 -12.68 -2.26
N ASP A 49 7.40 -12.10 -2.01
CA ASP A 49 8.01 -11.07 -2.87
C ASP A 49 7.03 -9.97 -3.31
N PHE A 50 6.25 -9.46 -2.35
CA PHE A 50 5.24 -8.43 -2.60
C PHE A 50 5.89 -7.04 -2.63
N PRO A 51 5.94 -6.36 -3.78
CA PRO A 51 6.64 -5.08 -3.90
C PRO A 51 5.87 -3.97 -3.17
N ALA A 52 6.56 -3.24 -2.30
CA ALA A 52 6.01 -2.07 -1.63
C ALA A 52 7.11 -1.06 -1.26
N PHE A 53 6.70 0.18 -1.09
CA PHE A 53 7.54 1.29 -0.63
C PHE A 53 7.04 1.80 0.71
N ILE A 54 7.95 2.24 1.58
CA ILE A 54 7.57 2.98 2.79
C ILE A 54 7.14 4.38 2.36
N LEU A 55 5.84 4.65 2.45
CA LEU A 55 5.25 5.95 2.14
C LEU A 55 5.20 6.85 3.37
N VAL A 56 4.89 6.29 4.53
CA VAL A 56 4.89 6.99 5.81
C VAL A 56 5.64 6.14 6.83
N ASP A 57 6.54 6.77 7.58
CA ASP A 57 7.28 6.12 8.65
C ASP A 57 6.75 6.45 10.05
N ASP A 58 7.36 5.82 11.05
CA ASP A 58 7.11 5.99 12.47
C ASP A 58 7.67 7.30 13.06
N LYS A 59 8.35 8.13 12.25
CA LYS A 59 8.98 9.38 12.69
C LYS A 59 8.20 10.61 12.25
N GLY A 60 7.19 10.40 11.40
CA GLY A 60 6.34 11.45 10.84
C GLY A 60 6.79 11.92 9.47
N ASN A 61 7.67 11.18 8.81
CA ASN A 61 8.00 11.43 7.41
C ASN A 61 6.89 10.90 6.52
N ASP A 62 6.57 11.68 5.49
CA ASP A 62 5.56 11.37 4.49
C ASP A 62 6.17 11.63 3.12
N PHE A 63 6.20 10.60 2.27
CA PHE A 63 6.81 10.65 0.95
C PHE A 63 6.14 11.70 0.05
N PHE A 64 4.80 11.76 0.04
CA PHE A 64 4.07 12.63 -0.89
C PHE A 64 4.14 14.11 -0.49
N LYS A 65 4.32 14.42 0.80
CA LYS A 65 4.52 15.80 1.26
C LYS A 65 5.88 16.39 0.87
N GLN A 66 6.85 15.53 0.53
CA GLN A 66 8.18 15.96 0.10
C GLN A 66 8.25 16.21 -1.41
N LEU A 67 7.26 15.74 -2.17
CA LEU A 67 7.18 16.01 -3.60
C LEU A 67 6.88 17.48 -3.82
N LYS A 68 7.75 18.16 -4.56
CA LYS A 68 7.45 19.50 -5.06
C LYS A 68 6.33 19.39 -6.09
N PRO A 69 5.34 20.30 -6.08
CA PRO A 69 4.33 20.33 -7.13
C PRO A 69 5.02 20.43 -8.48
N TRP A 70 4.59 19.58 -9.41
CA TRP A 70 5.11 19.59 -10.77
C TRP A 70 4.71 20.92 -11.42
N CYS A 71 5.68 21.83 -11.56
CA CYS A 71 5.49 23.11 -12.22
C CYS A 71 6.24 23.09 -13.56
N PRO A 72 5.56 22.84 -14.69
CA PRO A 72 6.20 22.78 -16.00
C PRO A 72 6.83 24.11 -16.44
N GLN A 73 6.52 25.23 -15.76
CA GLN A 73 7.10 26.55 -16.04
C GLN A 73 8.41 26.87 -15.31
N CYS A 74 8.83 26.08 -14.31
CA CYS A 74 10.03 26.39 -13.49
C CYS A 74 11.29 25.64 -13.92
N SER A 75 11.34 25.12 -15.15
CA SER A 75 12.51 24.41 -15.71
C SER A 75 13.03 25.03 -17.02
N LYS A 76 12.80 26.33 -17.21
CA LYS A 76 13.54 27.15 -18.18
C LYS A 76 14.37 28.19 -17.44
#